data_AF-A0A1M5KXW5-F1
#
_entry.id   AF-A0A1M5KXW5-F1
#
_cell.length_a   1.000
_cell.length_b   1.000
_cell.length_c   1.000
_cell.angle_alpha   90.00
_cell.angle_beta   90.00
_cell.angle_gamma   90.00
#
_symmetry.space_group_name_H-M   'P 1'
#
loop_
_entity.id
_entity.type
_entity.pdbx_description
1 polymer ?
#
loop_
_entity_poly.entity_id
_entity_poly.type
_entity_poly.pdbx_seq_one_letter_code
_entity_poly.pdbx_strand_id
1 'polypeptide(L)' 'MKKIIPCLSFIGLGMICFHFAFKDSTGSALGITLMIVGLIFFGIGLYKSWKNGIIEQMIDILHIWP' A
#
# COMPACT_ATOMS: atom_id res chain seq x y z
N MET A 1 3.65 -8.66 -15.36
CA MET A 1 4.06 -7.24 -15.34
C MET A 1 2.90 -6.22 -15.25
N LYS A 2 1.97 -6.11 -16.24
CA LYS A 2 0.94 -5.03 -16.26
C LYS A 2 -0.01 -4.94 -15.05
N LYS A 3 -0.16 -6.02 -14.27
CA LYS A 3 -1.02 -6.06 -13.07
C LYS A 3 -0.32 -5.58 -11.79
N ILE A 4 1.01 -5.45 -11.79
CA ILE A 4 1.81 -5.03 -10.62
C ILE A 4 1.73 -3.52 -10.44
N ILE A 5 1.76 -2.76 -11.53
CA ILE A 5 1.68 -1.29 -11.56
C ILE A 5 0.48 -0.76 -10.74
N PRO A 6 -0.77 -1.21 -10.99
CA PRO A 6 -1.90 -0.72 -10.20
C PRO A 6 -1.77 -1.10 -8.72
N CYS A 7 -1.26 -2.30 -8.40
CA CYS A 7 -1.03 -2.69 -6.99
C CYS A 7 -0.05 -1.76 -6.28
N LEU A 8 1.08 -1.45 -6.93
CA LEU A 8 2.07 -0.52 -6.39
C LEU A 8 1.49 0.89 -6.23
N SER A 9 0.67 1.36 -7.19
CA SER A 9 0.01 2.65 -7.08
C SER A 9 -0.96 2.74 -5.89
N PHE A 10 -1.73 1.68 -5.62
CA PHE A 10 -2.64 1.63 -4.47
C PHE A 10 -1.88 1.64 -3.13
N ILE A 11 -0.78 0.88 -3.04
CA ILE A 11 0.09 0.86 -1.84
C ILE A 11 0.76 2.22 -1.64
N GLY A 12 1.28 2.83 -2.71
CA GLY A 12 1.89 4.15 -2.68
C GLY A 12 0.92 5.25 -2.24
N LEU A 13 -0.31 5.24 -2.75
CA LEU A 13 -1.37 6.15 -2.32
C LEU A 13 -1.69 6.00 -0.82
N GLY A 14 -1.73 4.76 -0.32
CA GLY A 14 -1.91 4.48 1.11
C GLY A 14 -0.77 5.07 1.96
N MET A 15 0.48 4.87 1.55
CA MET A 15 1.66 5.41 2.22
C MET A 15 1.67 6.94 2.26
N ILE A 16 1.24 7.60 1.18
CA ILE A 16 1.11 9.07 1.14
C ILE A 16 0.04 9.53 2.14
N CYS A 17 -1.11 8.85 2.19
CA CYS A 17 -2.15 9.17 3.17
C CYS A 17 -1.64 9.02 4.61
N PHE A 18 -0.90 7.96 4.91
CA PHE A 18 -0.27 7.79 6.23
C PHE A 18 0.77 8.87 6.52
N HIS A 19 1.60 9.25 5.55
CA HIS A 19 2.59 10.31 5.73
C HIS A 19 1.94 11.64 6.13
N PHE A 20 0.83 12.01 5.50
CA PHE A 20 0.08 13.20 5.89
C PHE A 20 -0.71 13.02 7.20
N ALA A 21 -1.19 11.81 7.49
CA ALA A 21 -1.93 11.50 8.71
C ALA A 21 -1.08 11.69 9.98
N PHE A 22 0.21 11.33 9.93
CA PHE A 22 1.14 11.40 11.07
C PHE A 22 2.02 12.66 11.09
N LYS A 23 1.76 13.62 10.19
CA LYS A 23 2.50 14.88 10.19
C LYS A 23 2.03 15.75 11.36
N ASP A 24 2.97 16.31 12.13
CA ASP A 24 2.66 17.07 13.36
C ASP A 24 1.73 18.29 13.13
N SER A 25 1.65 18.78 11.89
CA SER A 25 0.78 19.89 11.49
C SER A 25 -0.67 19.47 11.17
N THR A 26 -0.97 18.17 11.10
CA THR A 26 -2.28 17.67 10.66
C THR A 26 -3.24 17.60 11.83
N GLY A 27 -4.36 18.33 11.75
CA GLY A 27 -5.40 18.32 12.79
C GLY A 27 -5.94 16.90 13.03
N SER A 28 -6.24 16.57 14.28
CA SER A 28 -6.61 15.22 14.74
C SER A 28 -7.77 14.58 13.95
N ALA A 29 -8.78 15.36 13.55
CA ALA A 29 -9.89 14.87 12.71
C ALA A 29 -9.44 14.49 11.28
N LEU A 30 -8.56 15.29 10.68
CA LEU A 30 -8.00 15.02 9.35
C LEU A 30 -7.00 13.86 9.39
N GLY A 31 -6.19 13.78 10.46
CA GLY A 31 -5.24 12.69 10.67
C GLY A 31 -5.94 11.33 10.74
N ILE A 32 -7.00 11.21 11.54
CA ILE A 32 -7.79 9.98 11.65
C ILE A 32 -8.44 9.62 10.31
N THR A 33 -9.00 10.60 9.60
CA THR A 33 -9.64 10.37 8.29
C THR A 33 -8.62 9.85 7.26
N LEU A 34 -7.46 10.49 7.18
CA LEU A 34 -6.37 10.07 6.30
C LEU A 34 -5.80 8.70 6.68
N MET A 35 -5.76 8.38 7.97
CA MET A 35 -5.36 7.06 8.46
C MET A 35 -6.33 5.97 8.00
N ILE A 36 -7.64 6.18 8.17
CA ILE A 36 -8.67 5.22 7.74
C ILE A 36 -8.62 5.02 6.23
N VAL A 37 -8.53 6.12 5.46
CA VAL A 37 -8.42 6.06 4.00
C VAL A 37 -7.14 5.32 3.59
N GLY A 38 -5.99 5.66 4.18
CA GLY A 38 -4.72 4.99 3.93
C GLY A 38 -4.81 3.48 4.16
N LEU A 39 -5.46 3.05 5.24
CA LEU A 39 -5.63 1.65 5.62
C LEU A 39 -6.51 0.89 4.62
N ILE A 40 -7.58 1.52 4.11
CA ILE A 40 -8.43 0.93 3.06
C ILE A 40 -7.63 0.76 1.75
N PHE A 41 -6.93 1.81 1.30
CA PHE A 41 -6.12 1.75 0.08
C PHE A 41 -5.01 0.70 0.18
N PHE A 42 -4.34 0.62 1.33
CA PHE A 42 -3.30 -0.36 1.60
C PHE A 42 -3.85 -1.79 1.65
N GLY A 43 -5.00 -2.00 2.30
CA GLY A 43 -5.69 -3.29 2.35
C GLY A 43 -6.14 -3.77 0.98
N ILE A 44 -6.71 -2.88 0.14
CA ILE A 44 -7.06 -3.20 -1.26
C ILE A 44 -5.80 -3.53 -2.06
N GLY A 45 -4.73 -2.76 -1.90
CA GLY A 45 -3.43 -3.00 -2.53
C GLY A 45 -2.88 -4.38 -2.19
N LEU A 46 -2.88 -4.76 -0.92
CA LEU A 46 -2.46 -6.09 -0.44
C LEU A 46 -3.36 -7.21 -0.95
N TYR A 47 -4.68 -7.06 -0.84
CA TYR A 47 -5.64 -8.07 -1.30
C TYR A 47 -5.49 -8.35 -2.79
N LYS A 48 -5.35 -7.29 -3.60
CA LYS A 48 -5.16 -7.40 -5.04
C LYS A 48 -3.78 -7.96 -5.38
N SER A 49 -2.78 -7.70 -4.54
CA SER A 49 -1.41 -8.25 -4.66
C SER A 49 -1.40 -9.75 -4.42
N TRP A 50 -2.12 -10.21 -3.39
CA TRP A 50 -2.31 -11.62 -3.08
C TRP A 50 -3.11 -12.34 -4.18
N LYS A 51 -4.27 -11.80 -4.60
CA LYS A 51 -5.10 -12.40 -5.68
C LYS A 51 -4.38 -12.53 -7.02
N ASN A 52 -3.38 -11.69 -7.28
CA ASN A 52 -2.57 -11.75 -8.51
C ASN A 52 -1.30 -12.59 -8.36
N GLY A 53 -1.03 -13.19 -7.20
CA GLY A 53 0.19 -13.96 -6.95
C GLY A 53 1.45 -13.09 -6.97
N ILE A 54 1.35 -11.77 -6.81
CA ILE A 54 2.51 -10.87 -6.82
C ILE A 54 3.40 -11.13 -5.61
N ILE A 55 2.80 -11.47 -4.46
CA ILE A 55 3.53 -11.83 -3.24
C ILE A 55 4.33 -13.12 -3.47
N GLU A 56 3.73 -14.14 -4.10
CA GLU A 56 4.45 -15.35 -4.50
C GLU A 56 5.56 -15.03 -5.50
N GLN A 57 5.29 -14.22 -6.54
CA GLN A 57 6.32 -13.82 -7.49
C GLN A 57 7.46 -13.02 -6.84
N MET A 58 7.17 -12.13 -5.88
CA MET A 58 8.20 -11.40 -5.15
C MET A 58 9.02 -12.31 -4.24
N ILE A 59 8.39 -13.28 -3.57
CA ILE A 59 9.08 -14.27 -2.73
C ILE A 59 9.96 -15.18 -3.61
N ASP A 60 9.46 -15.60 -4.77
CA ASP A 60 10.21 -16.43 -5.72
C ASP A 60 11.43 -15.67 -6.26
N ILE A 61 11.27 -14.38 -6.63
CA ILE A 61 12.38 -13.52 -7.04
C ILE A 61 13.40 -13.30 -5.90
N LEU A 62 12.93 -13.16 -4.65
CA LEU A 62 13.82 -12.99 -3.50
C LEU A 62 14.59 -14.28 -3.19
N HIS A 63 13.96 -15.44 -3.38
CA HIS A 63 14.57 -16.75 -3.17
C HIS A 63 15.52 -17.16 -4.31
N ILE A 64 15.33 -16.59 -5.51
CA ILE A 64 16.21 -16.80 -6.68
C ILE A 64 17.39 -15.82 -6.71
N TRP A 65 17.41 -14.82 -5.83
CA TRP A 65 18.56 -13.94 -5.66
C TRP A 65 19.57 -14.61 -4.71
N PRO A 66 20.77 -14.99 -5.18
CA PRO A 66 21.82 -15.55 -4.33
C PRO A 66 22.41 -14.52 -3.36
#